data_AF-M0MMH7-F1
#
_entry.id   AF-M0MMH7-F1
#
_cell.length_a   1.000
_cell.length_b   1.000
_cell.length_c   1.000
_cell.angle_alpha   90.00
_cell.angle_beta   90.00
_cell.angle_gamma   90.00
#
_symmetry.space_group_name_H-M   'P 1'
#
loop_
_entity.id
_entity.type
_entity.pdbx_description
1 polymer ?
#
loop_
_entity_poly.entity_id
_entity_poly.type
_entity_poly.pdbx_seq_one_letter_code
_entity_poly.pdbx_strand_id
1 'polypeptide(L)'
;MVRSILRSALLTRYSSLRFLLMLLGVCVLLASGPIWLGTADFDYQFGYNGQVDELSFQQQTQTTPYRQLDAGTKRIVDNAIDGQSYSFEDDSRSLPKYVSRDGTFYGFTSRRAIDWANPGSFVPILTALAGFWLVFEAVQHERRQLGPHGY
;
A
#
# COMPACT_ATOMS: atom_id res chain seq x y z
N MET A 1 25.33 -0.57 15.85
CA MET A 1 26.31 0.29 15.13
C MET A 1 26.57 -0.31 13.75
N VAL A 2 25.82 0.10 12.74
CA VAL A 2 26.12 -0.30 11.34
C VAL A 2 27.20 0.65 10.84
N ARG A 3 28.44 0.17 10.73
CA ARG A 3 29.50 0.92 10.05
C ARG A 3 29.13 0.96 8.57
N SER A 4 28.67 2.13 8.10
CA SER A 4 28.42 2.39 6.69
C SER A 4 29.63 1.96 5.85
N ILE A 5 29.42 1.03 4.93
CA ILE A 5 30.44 0.48 4.02
C ILE A 5 31.05 1.60 3.14
N LEU A 6 30.36 2.75 3.04
CA LEU A 6 30.78 3.96 2.34
C LEU A 6 31.81 4.83 3.08
N ARG A 7 32.19 4.49 4.33
CA ARG A 7 33.29 5.18 5.04
C ARG A 7 34.69 4.71 4.62
N SER A 8 34.82 3.85 3.62
CA SER A 8 36.12 3.40 3.14
C SER A 8 36.89 4.55 2.47
N ALA A 9 38.19 4.66 2.78
CA ALA A 9 39.11 5.67 2.26
C ALA A 9 39.22 5.72 0.72
N LEU A 10 38.64 4.73 0.03
CA LEU A 10 38.54 4.65 -1.44
C LEU A 10 37.57 5.69 -2.02
N LEU A 11 36.45 5.97 -1.36
CA LEU A 11 35.46 6.95 -1.83
C LEU A 11 35.92 8.39 -1.67
N THR A 12 36.89 8.64 -0.79
CA THR A 12 37.46 9.97 -0.59
C THR A 12 38.31 10.42 -1.79
N ARG A 13 38.84 9.47 -2.59
CA ARG A 13 39.81 9.72 -3.65
C ARG A 13 39.23 9.80 -5.07
N TYR A 14 38.02 9.31 -5.31
CA TYR A 14 37.44 9.19 -6.67
C TYR A 14 36.06 9.86 -6.77
N SER A 15 36.03 11.09 -7.34
CA SER A 15 34.80 11.85 -7.64
C SER A 15 33.83 11.08 -8.56
N SER A 16 34.37 10.36 -9.55
CA SER A 16 33.60 9.54 -10.49
C SER A 16 32.81 8.41 -9.84
N LEU A 17 33.36 7.76 -8.82
CA LEU A 17 32.69 6.69 -8.06
C LEU A 17 31.44 7.23 -7.34
N ARG A 18 31.50 8.47 -6.85
CA ARG A 18 30.38 9.12 -6.14
C ARG A 18 29.27 9.52 -7.08
N PHE A 19 29.63 10.13 -8.21
CA PHE A 19 28.67 10.46 -9.26
C PHE A 19 27.94 9.20 -9.74
N LEU A 20 28.66 8.09 -9.93
CA LEU A 20 28.06 6.80 -10.27
C LEU A 20 27.09 6.27 -9.20
N LEU A 21 27.44 6.38 -7.92
CA LEU A 21 26.55 5.95 -6.82
C LEU A 21 25.30 6.84 -6.70
N MET A 22 25.44 8.15 -6.89
CA MET A 22 24.32 9.08 -6.92
C MET A 22 23.40 8.78 -8.10
N LEU A 23 23.97 8.62 -9.30
CA LEU A 23 23.24 8.27 -10.51
C LEU A 23 22.49 6.94 -10.32
N LEU A 24 23.18 5.91 -9.80
CA LEU A 24 22.55 4.63 -9.48
C LEU A 24 21.41 4.79 -8.48
N GLY A 25 21.59 5.56 -7.41
CA GLY A 25 20.54 5.82 -6.41
C GLY A 25 19.31 6.50 -7.03
N VAL A 26 19.50 7.48 -7.92
CA VAL A 26 18.42 8.13 -8.66
C VAL A 26 17.72 7.16 -9.61
N CYS A 27 18.48 6.35 -10.36
CA CYS A 27 17.90 5.33 -11.24
C CYS A 27 17.05 4.31 -10.47
N VAL A 28 17.55 3.84 -9.32
CA VAL A 28 16.83 2.90 -8.43
C VAL A 28 15.54 3.55 -7.89
N LEU A 29 15.60 4.80 -7.46
CA LEU A 29 14.41 5.55 -7.02
C LEU A 29 13.37 5.67 -8.13
N LEU A 30 13.78 6.09 -9.32
CA LEU A 30 12.87 6.28 -10.46
C LEU A 30 12.25 4.95 -10.92
N ALA A 31 13.01 3.85 -10.86
CA ALA A 31 12.50 2.52 -11.20
C ALA A 31 11.54 1.96 -10.15
N SER A 32 11.74 2.28 -8.86
CA SER A 32 10.97 1.69 -7.75
C SER A 32 9.48 2.02 -7.79
N GLY A 33 9.10 3.24 -8.18
CA GLY A 33 7.70 3.67 -8.21
C GLY A 33 6.84 2.91 -9.22
N PRO A 34 7.22 2.86 -10.51
CA PRO A 34 6.50 2.09 -11.53
C PRO A 34 6.45 0.59 -11.23
N ILE A 35 7.54 0.01 -10.70
CA ILE A 35 7.57 -1.40 -10.28
C ILE A 35 6.54 -1.62 -9.18
N TRP A 36 6.54 -0.77 -8.14
CA TRP A 36 5.58 -0.85 -7.05
C TRP A 36 4.14 -0.76 -7.53
N LEU A 37 3.81 0.16 -8.44
CA LEU A 37 2.45 0.27 -8.98
C LEU A 37 2.01 -0.97 -9.78
N GLY A 38 2.96 -1.69 -10.39
CA GLY A 38 2.68 -2.91 -11.16
C GLY A 38 2.70 -4.20 -10.35
N THR A 39 3.33 -4.21 -9.17
CA THR A 39 3.51 -5.42 -8.33
C THR A 39 2.87 -5.31 -6.96
N ALA A 40 2.40 -4.13 -6.55
CA ALA A 40 1.68 -3.99 -5.29
C ALA A 40 0.41 -4.82 -5.38
N ASP A 41 0.30 -5.74 -4.44
CA ASP A 41 -0.86 -6.59 -4.30
C ASP A 41 -1.81 -5.99 -3.27
N PHE A 42 -3.09 -6.16 -3.50
CA PHE A 42 -4.12 -5.47 -2.74
C PHE A 42 -5.21 -6.41 -2.31
N ASP A 43 -5.34 -6.55 -1.00
CA ASP A 43 -6.43 -7.30 -0.39
C ASP A 43 -7.68 -6.44 -0.28
N TYR A 44 -8.82 -7.07 -0.53
CA TYR A 44 -10.15 -6.50 -0.35
C TYR A 44 -10.70 -6.94 1.01
N GLN A 45 -10.77 -5.99 1.93
CA GLN A 45 -11.36 -6.19 3.24
C GLN A 45 -12.85 -5.90 3.20
N PHE A 46 -13.66 -6.92 3.49
CA PHE A 46 -15.10 -6.83 3.64
C PHE A 46 -15.49 -6.98 5.11
N GLY A 47 -16.29 -6.05 5.60
CA GLY A 47 -16.77 -6.07 6.98
C GLY A 47 -18.09 -5.33 7.16
N TYR A 48 -18.77 -5.63 8.25
CA TYR A 48 -20.00 -4.96 8.65
C TYR A 48 -19.68 -3.57 9.22
N ASN A 49 -20.44 -2.56 8.79
CA ASN A 49 -20.25 -1.16 9.16
C ASN A 49 -21.42 -0.59 9.97
N GLY A 50 -22.41 -1.42 10.32
CA GLY A 50 -23.57 -1.01 11.11
C GLY A 50 -24.89 -1.05 10.34
N GLN A 51 -25.97 -0.84 11.10
CA GLN A 51 -27.31 -0.70 10.56
C GLN A 51 -27.48 0.71 10.01
N VAL A 52 -28.23 0.83 8.91
CA VAL A 52 -28.56 2.11 8.27
C VAL A 52 -30.07 2.30 8.38
N ASP A 53 -30.50 3.33 9.11
CA ASP A 53 -31.93 3.55 9.34
C ASP A 53 -32.60 4.23 8.13
N GLU A 54 -31.91 5.17 7.49
CA GLU A 54 -32.38 5.84 6.28
C GLU A 54 -31.32 5.78 5.17
N LEU A 55 -31.67 5.11 4.08
CA LEU A 55 -30.84 5.06 2.88
C LEU A 55 -31.18 6.26 1.98
N SER A 56 -30.14 6.99 1.55
CA SER A 56 -30.27 7.92 0.43
C SER A 56 -30.72 7.21 -0.85
N PHE A 57 -31.26 7.96 -1.81
CA PHE A 57 -31.72 7.42 -3.10
C PHE A 57 -30.63 6.58 -3.82
N GLN A 58 -29.38 7.04 -3.82
CA GLN A 58 -28.27 6.30 -4.41
C GLN A 58 -27.93 5.00 -3.65
N GLN A 59 -28.11 4.98 -2.32
CA GLN A 59 -27.86 3.76 -1.54
C GLN A 59 -29.00 2.75 -1.72
N GLN A 60 -30.24 3.21 -1.90
CA GLN A 60 -31.38 2.34 -2.20
C GLN A 60 -31.18 1.58 -3.52
N THR A 61 -30.69 2.25 -4.57
CA THR A 61 -30.41 1.59 -5.86
C THR A 61 -29.23 0.62 -5.79
N GLN A 62 -28.33 0.80 -4.83
CA GLN A 62 -27.20 -0.11 -4.57
C GLN A 62 -27.52 -1.19 -3.54
N THR A 63 -28.73 -1.19 -2.96
CA THR A 63 -29.13 -2.15 -1.94
C THR A 63 -29.55 -3.45 -2.58
N THR A 64 -28.93 -4.55 -2.17
CA THR A 64 -29.30 -5.89 -2.60
C THR A 64 -30.19 -6.56 -1.55
N PRO A 65 -31.40 -7.02 -1.89
CA PRO A 65 -32.21 -7.80 -0.96
C PRO A 65 -31.50 -9.09 -0.55
N TYR A 66 -31.44 -9.40 0.75
CA TYR A 66 -30.73 -10.58 1.29
C TYR A 66 -31.20 -11.88 0.62
N ARG A 67 -32.50 -11.98 0.28
CA ARG A 67 -33.06 -13.16 -0.38
C ARG A 67 -32.45 -13.43 -1.76
N GLN A 68 -32.02 -12.38 -2.47
CA GLN A 68 -31.41 -12.45 -3.80
C GLN A 68 -29.93 -12.82 -3.77
N LEU A 69 -29.30 -12.83 -2.59
CA LEU A 69 -27.91 -13.27 -2.44
C LEU A 69 -27.81 -14.79 -2.64
N ASP A 70 -26.72 -15.23 -3.28
CA ASP A 70 -26.36 -16.64 -3.36
C ASP A 70 -26.00 -17.20 -1.97
N ALA A 71 -26.01 -18.53 -1.83
CA ALA A 71 -25.76 -19.18 -0.54
C ALA A 71 -24.37 -18.87 0.05
N GLY A 72 -23.36 -18.68 -0.81
CA GLY A 72 -22.00 -18.33 -0.38
C GLY A 72 -21.94 -16.92 0.20
N THR A 73 -22.51 -15.95 -0.52
CA THR A 73 -22.57 -14.55 -0.09
C THR A 73 -23.44 -14.36 1.14
N LYS A 74 -24.55 -15.09 1.28
CA LYS A 74 -25.38 -15.07 2.51
C LYS A 74 -24.57 -15.41 3.75
N ARG A 75 -23.79 -16.50 3.69
CA ARG A 75 -22.93 -16.91 4.81
C ARG A 75 -21.87 -15.86 5.15
N ILE A 76 -21.27 -15.21 4.14
CA ILE A 76 -20.30 -14.14 4.36
C ILE A 76 -20.97 -12.93 5.04
N VAL A 77 -22.16 -12.53 4.57
CA VAL A 77 -22.94 -11.43 5.13
C VAL A 77 -23.35 -11.71 6.58
N ASP A 78 -23.85 -12.91 6.86
CA ASP A 78 -24.24 -13.32 8.22
C ASP A 78 -23.03 -13.28 9.16
N ASN A 79 -21.93 -13.93 8.76
CA ASN A 79 -20.71 -13.94 9.55
C ASN A 79 -20.13 -12.54 9.75
N ALA A 80 -20.27 -11.66 8.75
CA ALA A 80 -19.83 -10.26 8.87
C ALA A 80 -20.68 -9.47 9.86
N ILE A 81 -22.00 -9.67 9.86
CA ILE A 81 -22.91 -9.09 10.86
C ILE A 81 -22.55 -9.58 12.27
N ASP A 82 -22.14 -10.84 12.40
CA ASP A 82 -21.65 -11.43 13.66
C ASP A 82 -20.24 -10.94 14.09
N GLY A 83 -19.67 -9.97 13.36
CA GLY A 83 -18.41 -9.32 13.68
C GLY A 83 -17.17 -9.94 13.03
N GLN A 84 -17.32 -10.92 12.15
CA GLN A 84 -16.18 -11.41 11.36
C GLN A 84 -15.83 -10.43 10.24
N SER A 85 -14.55 -10.35 9.90
CA SER A 85 -14.07 -9.61 8.74
C SER A 85 -13.39 -10.57 7.78
N TYR A 86 -13.60 -10.36 6.49
CA TYR A 86 -13.04 -11.20 5.43
C TYR A 86 -12.04 -10.40 4.62
N SER A 87 -10.89 -11.00 4.32
CA SER A 87 -9.93 -10.47 3.36
C SER A 87 -9.95 -11.38 2.12
N PHE A 88 -10.10 -10.76 0.95
CA PHE A 88 -10.09 -11.45 -0.33
C PHE A 88 -8.91 -10.94 -1.15
N GLU A 89 -8.13 -11.86 -1.72
CA GLU A 89 -6.95 -11.54 -2.55
C GLU A 89 -7.35 -10.95 -3.93
N ASP A 90 -8.63 -10.98 -4.30
CA ASP A 90 -9.11 -10.54 -5.61
C ASP A 90 -10.51 -9.87 -5.52
N ASP A 91 -10.71 -8.83 -6.33
CA ASP A 91 -11.96 -8.06 -6.49
C ASP A 91 -13.02 -8.81 -7.31
N SER A 92 -12.69 -10.02 -7.80
CA SER A 92 -13.63 -10.82 -8.59
C SER A 92 -14.94 -11.14 -7.86
N ARG A 93 -14.98 -11.00 -6.53
CA ARG A 93 -16.22 -11.09 -5.75
C ARG A 93 -16.88 -9.73 -5.59
N SER A 94 -17.89 -9.49 -6.43
CA SER A 94 -18.87 -8.41 -6.27
C SER A 94 -19.70 -8.62 -4.98
N LEU A 95 -19.18 -8.19 -3.83
CA LEU A 95 -19.92 -8.20 -2.57
C LEU A 95 -20.80 -6.95 -2.44
N PRO A 96 -22.04 -7.09 -1.92
CA PRO A 96 -22.98 -5.98 -1.81
C PRO A 96 -22.52 -4.98 -0.74
N LYS A 97 -22.66 -3.68 -1.04
CA LYS A 97 -22.38 -2.60 -0.08
C LYS A 97 -23.51 -2.38 0.93
N TYR A 98 -24.75 -2.66 0.53
CA TYR A 98 -25.93 -2.57 1.38
C TYR A 98 -26.79 -3.80 1.17
N VAL A 99 -27.25 -4.40 2.27
CA VAL A 99 -28.14 -5.56 2.24
C VAL A 99 -29.41 -5.26 3.02
N SER A 100 -30.56 -5.52 2.41
CA SER A 100 -31.86 -5.43 3.10
C SER A 100 -32.31 -6.82 3.57
N ARG A 101 -32.53 -6.97 4.88
CA ARG A 101 -33.02 -8.21 5.49
C ARG A 101 -34.10 -7.86 6.51
N ASP A 102 -35.28 -8.46 6.34
CA ASP A 102 -36.40 -8.35 7.28
C ASP A 102 -36.77 -6.89 7.64
N GLY A 103 -36.71 -6.00 6.65
CA GLY A 103 -37.02 -4.57 6.82
C GLY A 103 -35.88 -3.73 7.40
N THR A 104 -34.75 -4.34 7.76
CA THR A 104 -33.54 -3.67 8.25
C THR A 104 -32.50 -3.56 7.14
N PHE A 105 -31.80 -2.43 7.06
CA PHE A 105 -30.71 -2.24 6.12
C PHE A 105 -29.36 -2.34 6.83
N TYR A 106 -28.49 -3.20 6.31
CA TYR A 106 -27.15 -3.45 6.82
C TYR A 106 -26.14 -2.85 5.85
N GLY A 107 -25.27 -1.98 6.35
CA GLY A 107 -24.18 -1.40 5.58
C GLY A 107 -22.90 -2.23 5.73
N PHE A 108 -22.20 -2.43 4.62
CA PHE A 108 -20.92 -3.12 4.57
C PHE A 108 -19.86 -2.22 3.96
N THR A 109 -18.66 -2.27 4.52
CA THR A 109 -17.49 -1.61 3.96
C THR A 109 -16.66 -2.62 3.18
N SER A 110 -16.35 -2.26 1.93
CA SER A 110 -15.26 -2.87 1.16
C SER A 110 -14.13 -1.84 1.08
N ARG A 111 -12.94 -2.19 1.57
CA ARG A 111 -11.75 -1.35 1.50
C ARG A 111 -10.61 -2.14 0.87
N ARG A 112 -9.89 -1.47 -0.03
CA ARG A 112 -8.66 -1.99 -0.59
C ARG A 112 -7.51 -1.66 0.36
N ALA A 113 -6.84 -2.69 0.87
CA ALA A 113 -5.65 -2.58 1.71
C ALA A 113 -4.44 -3.12 0.95
N ILE A 114 -3.27 -2.54 1.18
CA ILE A 114 -2.02 -3.08 0.62
C ILE A 114 -1.69 -4.35 1.39
N ASP A 115 -1.48 -5.47 0.69
CA ASP A 115 -0.92 -6.66 1.32
C ASP A 115 0.58 -6.45 1.54
N TRP A 116 0.99 -6.26 2.79
CA TRP A 116 2.38 -6.10 3.18
C TRP A 116 3.13 -7.43 3.33
N ALA A 117 2.43 -8.57 3.34
CA ALA A 117 3.04 -9.89 3.32
C ALA A 117 3.56 -10.24 1.91
N ASN A 118 2.92 -9.73 0.86
CA ASN A 118 3.40 -9.90 -0.51
C ASN A 118 4.73 -9.15 -0.75
N PRO A 119 5.80 -9.85 -1.19
CA PRO A 119 7.09 -9.22 -1.52
C PRO A 119 6.99 -8.15 -2.62
N GLY A 120 6.04 -8.29 -3.55
CA GLY A 120 5.76 -7.28 -4.59
C GLY A 120 5.34 -5.92 -4.02
N SER A 121 4.78 -5.89 -2.81
CA SER A 121 4.34 -4.66 -2.15
C SER A 121 5.43 -3.98 -1.34
N PHE A 122 6.27 -4.72 -0.60
CA PHE A 122 7.27 -4.09 0.28
C PHE A 122 8.69 -4.00 -0.32
N VAL A 123 9.09 -4.91 -1.23
CA VAL A 123 10.44 -4.92 -1.81
C VAL A 123 10.73 -3.63 -2.61
N PRO A 124 9.81 -3.10 -3.45
CA PRO A 124 10.07 -1.86 -4.16
C PRO A 124 10.24 -0.67 -3.20
N ILE A 125 9.52 -0.65 -2.07
CA ILE A 125 9.65 0.39 -1.04
C ILE A 125 11.02 0.31 -0.36
N LEU A 126 11.46 -0.88 0.04
CA LEU A 126 12.80 -1.06 0.61
C LEU A 126 13.90 -0.67 -0.39
N THR A 127 13.68 -0.98 -1.67
CA THR A 127 14.58 -0.61 -2.77
C THR A 127 14.64 0.90 -2.96
N ALA A 128 13.49 1.59 -2.90
CA ALA A 128 13.41 3.04 -2.92
C ALA A 128 14.17 3.67 -1.74
N LEU A 129 13.99 3.14 -0.54
CA LEU A 129 14.69 3.62 0.66
C LEU A 129 16.22 3.44 0.53
N ALA A 130 16.68 2.32 -0.03
CA ALA A 130 18.09 2.11 -0.31
C ALA A 130 18.63 3.09 -1.35
N GLY A 131 17.89 3.35 -2.44
CA GLY A 131 18.24 4.35 -3.45
C GLY A 131 18.31 5.77 -2.85
N PHE A 132 17.33 6.13 -2.03
CA PHE A 132 17.32 7.39 -1.29
C PHE A 132 18.52 7.54 -0.37
N TRP A 133 18.86 6.48 0.37
CA TRP A 133 20.01 6.48 1.26
C TRP A 133 21.33 6.73 0.52
N LEU A 134 21.51 6.14 -0.68
CA LEU A 134 22.69 6.36 -1.52
C LEU A 134 22.79 7.83 -1.97
N VAL A 135 21.68 8.43 -2.41
CA VAL A 135 21.64 9.84 -2.79
C VAL A 135 21.92 10.74 -1.59
N PHE A 136 21.31 10.44 -0.45
CA PHE A 136 21.47 11.23 0.78
C PHE A 136 22.92 11.23 1.26
N GLU A 137 23.59 10.07 1.32
CA GLU A 137 25.00 9.97 1.69
C GLU A 137 25.90 10.73 0.69
N ALA A 138 25.62 10.65 -0.61
CA ALA A 138 26.36 11.39 -1.63
C ALA A 138 26.29 12.91 -1.39
N VAL A 139 25.08 13.44 -1.14
CA VAL A 139 24.85 14.88 -0.88
C VAL A 139 25.45 15.32 0.46
N GLN A 140 25.29 14.52 1.52
CA GLN A 140 25.85 14.83 2.84
C GLN A 140 27.38 14.88 2.80
N HIS A 141 28.00 13.99 2.02
CA HIS A 141 29.44 13.98 1.86
C HIS A 141 29.95 15.21 1.09
N GLU A 142 29.23 15.65 0.07
CA GLU A 142 29.54 16.89 -0.65
C GLU A 142 29.41 18.14 0.24
N ARG A 143 28.34 18.23 1.04
CA ARG A 143 28.19 19.29 2.06
C ARG A 143 29.33 19.33 3.06
N ARG A 144 29.81 18.18 3.52
CA ARG A 144 30.94 18.09 4.47
C ARG A 144 32.26 18.54 3.84
N GLN A 145 32.43 18.37 2.52
CA GLN A 145 33.63 18.80 1.81
C GLN A 145 33.64 20.31 1.51
N LEU A 146 32.47 20.95 1.40
CA LEU A 146 32.36 22.38 1.13
C LEU A 146 32.57 23.28 2.38
N GLY A 147 32.55 22.71 3.59
CA GLY A 147 32.76 23.46 4.84
C GLY A 147 31.65 24.48 5.16
N PRO A 148 31.68 25.15 6.32
CA PRO A 148 30.61 26.07 6.77
C PRO A 148 30.46 27.37 5.95
N HIS A 149 31.21 27.54 4.86
CA HIS A 149 31.26 28.76 4.04
C HIS A 149 30.93 28.53 2.56
N GLY A 150 30.26 27.42 2.21
CA GLY A 150 29.75 27.18 0.86
C GLY A 150 28.49 27.99 0.54
N TYR A 151 28.63 29.31 0.37
CA TYR A 151 27.75 30.21 -0.38
C TYR A 151 28.61 31.17 -1.19
#